data_AF-A0A953QSH6-F1
#
_entry.id   AF-A0A953QSH6-F1
#
_cell.length_a   1.000
_cell.length_b   1.000
_cell.length_c   1.000
_cell.angle_alpha   90.00
_cell.angle_beta   90.00
_cell.angle_gamma   90.00
#
_symmetry.space_group_name_H-M   'P 1'
#
loop_
_entity.id
_entity.type
_entity.pdbx_description
1 polymer ?
#
loop_
_entity_poly.entity_id
_entity_poly.type
_entity_poly.pdbx_seq_one_letter_code
_entity_poly.pdbx_strand_id
1 'polypeptide(L)'
;MRFAPTSRIISGMGRPRRERVREDQLHGFKHFKLLTPILERLHEDGCQCDRAGHRILHYDQYADLILLYFFNPIVTSLRGIQQASELKKVQRLLGCPRAALGSLSEAARVFDADLLVGIIG
;
A
#
# COMPACT_ATOMS: atom_id res chain seq x y z
N MET A 1 -53.29 -3.72 32.02
CA MET A 1 -53.11 -4.58 30.84
C MET A 1 -53.31 -3.73 29.59
N ARG A 2 -52.23 -3.32 28.90
CA ARG A 2 -52.27 -2.66 27.59
C ARG A 2 -51.04 -3.14 26.80
N PHE A 3 -51.30 -3.91 25.74
CA PHE A 3 -50.33 -4.34 24.74
C PHE A 3 -50.44 -3.41 23.52
N ALA A 4 -49.29 -3.00 22.97
CA ALA A 4 -48.98 -2.81 21.53
C ALA A 4 -47.67 -1.99 21.38
N PRO A 5 -46.92 -2.06 20.26
CA PRO A 5 -46.78 -3.16 19.30
C PRO A 5 -45.31 -3.51 18.99
N THR A 6 -45.19 -4.59 18.23
CA THR A 6 -44.02 -5.25 17.65
C THR A 6 -43.18 -4.36 16.73
N SER A 7 -41.92 -4.78 16.57
CA SER A 7 -41.01 -4.58 15.42
C SER A 7 -40.39 -3.19 15.17
N ARG A 8 -39.08 -3.10 15.45
CA ARG A 8 -38.14 -2.42 14.55
C ARG A 8 -37.11 -3.44 14.06
N ILE A 9 -37.25 -3.79 12.79
CA ILE A 9 -36.22 -4.43 11.99
C ILE A 9 -34.99 -3.53 12.04
N ILE A 10 -33.87 -4.04 12.56
CA ILE A 10 -32.58 -3.34 12.53
C ILE A 10 -32.03 -3.49 11.11
N SER A 11 -32.20 -2.42 10.34
CA SER A 11 -31.61 -2.19 9.03
C SER A 11 -30.10 -2.45 9.06
N GLY A 12 -29.58 -3.12 8.03
CA GLY A 12 -28.18 -3.55 7.94
C GLY A 12 -27.18 -2.41 8.13
N MET A 13 -26.35 -2.51 9.15
CA MET A 13 -25.20 -1.61 9.32
C MET A 13 -24.12 -1.98 8.30
N GLY A 14 -24.06 -1.23 7.20
CA GLY A 14 -22.86 -1.20 6.36
C GLY A 14 -21.65 -0.81 7.23
N ARG A 15 -20.50 -1.44 7.00
CA ARG A 15 -19.26 -1.12 7.74
C ARG A 15 -19.01 0.40 7.70
N PRO A 16 -18.67 1.03 8.83
CA PRO A 16 -18.35 2.45 8.84
C PRO A 16 -17.28 2.75 7.80
N ARG A 17 -17.47 3.83 7.05
CA ARG A 17 -16.54 4.25 5.99
C ARG A 17 -15.17 4.46 6.61
N ARG A 18 -14.18 3.66 6.19
CA ARG A 18 -12.80 3.80 6.68
C ARG A 18 -12.29 5.22 6.42
N GLU A 19 -11.72 5.82 7.45
CA GLU A 19 -11.12 7.15 7.38
C GLU A 19 -9.93 7.13 6.41
N ARG A 20 -9.72 8.24 5.70
CA ARG A 20 -8.59 8.37 4.77
C ARG A 20 -7.29 8.51 5.56
N VAL A 21 -6.23 7.86 5.10
CA VAL A 21 -4.87 8.02 5.65
C VAL A 21 -4.42 9.48 5.51
N ARG A 22 -3.92 10.08 6.60
CA ARG A 22 -3.37 11.44 6.63
C ARG A 22 -1.86 11.42 6.87
N GLU A 23 -1.16 12.46 6.41
CA GLU A 23 0.32 12.53 6.47
C GLU A 23 0.91 12.52 7.89
N ASP A 24 0.18 13.06 8.86
CA ASP A 24 0.57 13.15 10.28
C ASP A 24 0.39 11.83 11.04
N GLN A 25 -0.39 10.90 10.49
CA GLN A 25 -0.58 9.55 11.02
C GLN A 25 0.51 8.57 10.53
N LEU A 26 1.37 9.01 9.61
CA LEU A 26 2.44 8.19 9.05
C LEU A 26 3.77 8.45 9.76
N HIS A 27 4.43 7.37 10.13
CA HIS A 27 5.68 7.33 10.87
C HIS A 27 6.68 6.37 10.19
N GLY A 28 7.90 6.28 10.74
CA GLY A 28 8.93 5.36 10.25
C GLY A 28 9.75 5.86 9.06
N PHE A 29 9.45 7.05 8.52
CA PHE A 29 10.16 7.66 7.39
C PHE A 29 11.69 7.74 7.52
N LYS A 30 12.22 7.81 8.75
CA LYS A 30 13.66 7.83 9.00
C LYS A 30 14.38 6.57 8.50
N HIS A 31 13.70 5.42 8.49
CA HIS A 31 14.28 4.14 8.09
C HIS A 31 14.39 4.01 6.57
N PHE A 32 13.51 4.66 5.81
CA PHE A 32 13.55 4.63 4.34
C PHE A 32 14.84 5.20 3.74
N LYS A 33 15.50 6.12 4.45
CA LYS A 33 16.84 6.59 4.06
C LYS A 33 17.89 5.48 4.00
N LEU A 34 17.71 4.42 4.78
CA LEU A 34 18.59 3.25 4.79
C LEU A 34 18.05 2.12 3.91
N LEU A 35 16.72 1.96 3.86
CA LEU A 35 16.07 0.85 3.15
C LEU A 35 16.03 1.07 1.64
N THR A 36 15.70 2.27 1.17
CA THR A 36 15.54 2.52 -0.28
C THR A 36 16.80 2.16 -1.09
N PRO A 37 18.03 2.57 -0.72
CA PRO A 37 19.24 2.17 -1.47
C PRO A 37 19.50 0.66 -1.50
N ILE A 38 19.07 -0.05 -0.46
CA ILE A 38 19.20 -1.51 -0.39
C ILE A 38 18.22 -2.18 -1.37
N LEU A 39 17.02 -1.61 -1.50
CA LEU A 39 15.94 -2.11 -2.35
C LEU A 39 16.08 -1.71 -3.83
N GLU A 40 16.86 -0.68 -4.17
CA GLU A 40 17.10 -0.24 -5.56
C GLU A 40 17.50 -1.39 -6.51
N ARG A 41 18.15 -2.43 -5.98
CA ARG A 41 18.53 -3.62 -6.76
C ARG A 41 17.34 -4.40 -7.32
N LEU A 42 16.14 -4.21 -6.74
CA LEU A 42 14.89 -4.81 -7.20
C LEU A 42 14.25 -4.04 -8.36
N HIS A 43 14.69 -2.81 -8.64
CA HIS A 43 14.01 -1.91 -9.57
C HIS A 43 13.81 -2.50 -10.97
N GLU A 44 14.78 -3.30 -11.42
CA GLU A 44 14.79 -3.94 -12.74
C GLU A 44 13.92 -5.20 -12.83
N ASP A 45 13.46 -5.74 -11.69
CA ASP A 45 12.60 -6.91 -11.67
C ASP A 45 11.23 -6.60 -12.29
N GLY A 46 10.76 -7.51 -13.15
CA GLY A 46 9.51 -7.33 -13.87
C GLY A 46 9.52 -6.26 -14.99
N CYS A 47 10.58 -5.44 -15.14
CA CYS A 47 10.71 -4.51 -16.28
C CYS A 47 10.75 -5.26 -17.63
N GLN A 48 11.29 -6.48 -17.64
CA GLN A 48 11.46 -7.32 -18.83
C GLN A 48 10.12 -7.82 -19.42
N CYS A 49 9.07 -7.92 -18.59
CA CYS A 49 7.74 -8.36 -19.00
C CYS A 49 6.81 -7.19 -19.37
N ASP A 50 7.24 -5.94 -19.17
CA ASP A 50 6.48 -4.75 -19.55
C ASP A 50 6.72 -4.39 -21.02
N ARG A 51 6.15 -5.18 -21.94
CA ARG A 51 6.23 -4.91 -23.38
C ARG A 51 5.58 -3.59 -23.79
N ALA A 52 4.72 -3.03 -22.95
CA ALA A 52 4.00 -1.80 -23.24
C ALA A 52 4.77 -0.56 -22.74
N GLY A 53 5.65 -0.70 -21.74
CA GLY A 53 6.33 0.44 -21.11
C GLY A 53 5.39 1.32 -20.28
N HIS A 54 4.28 0.75 -19.80
CA HIS A 54 3.25 1.47 -19.03
C HIS A 54 3.29 1.11 -17.54
N ARG A 55 4.27 0.33 -17.05
CA ARG A 55 4.40 0.09 -15.62
C ARG A 55 4.87 1.36 -14.94
N ILE A 56 3.98 1.86 -14.10
CA ILE A 56 4.19 3.06 -13.29
C ILE A 56 4.75 2.69 -11.90
N LEU A 57 4.78 1.40 -11.53
CA LEU A 57 5.20 0.92 -10.22
C LEU A 57 6.28 -0.18 -10.37
N HIS A 58 7.47 0.11 -9.85
CA HIS A 58 8.62 -0.81 -9.80
C HIS A 58 8.64 -1.63 -8.50
N TYR A 59 9.47 -2.68 -8.45
CA TYR A 59 9.45 -3.60 -7.33
C TYR A 59 10.00 -2.96 -6.05
N ASP A 60 11.09 -2.23 -6.13
CA ASP A 60 11.64 -1.42 -5.03
C ASP A 60 10.59 -0.47 -4.43
N GLN A 61 9.85 0.24 -5.28
CA GLN A 61 8.76 1.15 -4.88
C GLN A 61 7.61 0.39 -4.23
N TYR A 62 7.25 -0.79 -4.75
CA TYR A 62 6.24 -1.64 -4.15
C TYR A 62 6.69 -2.14 -2.76
N ALA A 63 7.93 -2.61 -2.65
CA ALA A 63 8.52 -3.05 -1.38
C ALA A 63 8.52 -1.91 -0.35
N ASP A 64 8.90 -0.70 -0.75
CA ASP A 64 8.85 0.49 0.11
C ASP A 64 7.42 0.78 0.60
N LEU A 65 6.41 0.66 -0.27
CA LEU A 65 5.01 0.83 0.12
C LEU A 65 4.51 -0.27 1.07
N ILE A 66 4.98 -1.50 0.91
CA ILE A 66 4.68 -2.61 1.85
C ILE A 66 5.35 -2.39 3.20
N LEU A 67 6.60 -1.91 3.23
CA LEU A 67 7.28 -1.55 4.47
C LEU A 67 6.56 -0.40 5.18
N LEU A 68 6.07 0.58 4.41
CA LEU A 68 5.28 1.69 4.96
C LEU A 68 3.99 1.17 5.61
N TYR A 69 3.33 0.19 4.97
CA TYR A 69 2.19 -0.53 5.54
C TYR A 69 2.55 -1.21 6.87
N PHE A 70 3.68 -1.92 6.94
CA PHE A 70 4.10 -2.58 8.17
C PHE A 70 4.46 -1.61 9.30
N PHE A 71 5.05 -0.46 8.98
CA PHE A 71 5.38 0.55 9.99
C PHE A 71 4.16 1.30 10.52
N ASN A 72 3.03 1.26 9.82
CA ASN A 72 1.87 2.11 10.10
C ASN A 72 0.59 1.28 10.17
N PRO A 73 0.20 0.78 11.36
CA PRO A 73 -0.98 -0.07 11.55
C PRO A 73 -2.30 0.55 11.09
N ILE A 74 -2.35 1.86 10.85
CA ILE A 74 -3.52 2.55 10.27
C ILE A 74 -3.72 2.22 8.78
N VAL A 75 -2.64 1.90 8.07
CA VAL A 75 -2.67 1.43 6.69
C VAL A 75 -2.97 -0.06 6.73
N THR A 76 -4.23 -0.45 6.55
CA THR A 76 -4.67 -1.85 6.76
C THR A 76 -5.09 -2.59 5.49
N SER A 77 -4.86 -2.01 4.32
CA SER A 77 -5.29 -2.61 3.04
C SER A 77 -4.54 -2.01 1.85
N LEU A 78 -4.59 -2.69 0.69
CA LEU A 78 -4.09 -2.15 -0.59
C LEU A 78 -4.70 -0.78 -0.92
N ARG A 79 -5.97 -0.55 -0.56
CA ARG A 79 -6.60 0.77 -0.72
C ARG A 79 -5.99 1.83 0.21
N GLY A 80 -5.61 1.44 1.43
CA GLY A 80 -4.86 2.31 2.34
C GLY A 80 -3.47 2.64 1.78
N ILE A 81 -2.79 1.67 1.19
CA ILE A 81 -1.50 1.88 0.52
C ILE A 81 -1.65 2.82 -0.68
N GLN A 82 -2.68 2.62 -1.52
CA GLN A 82 -3.02 3.52 -2.61
C GLN A 82 -3.20 4.95 -2.09
N GLN A 83 -3.98 5.14 -1.02
CA GLN A 83 -4.19 6.46 -0.40
C GLN A 83 -2.89 7.05 0.15
N ALA A 84 -2.04 6.26 0.81
CA ALA A 84 -0.75 6.72 1.30
C ALA A 84 0.16 7.17 0.13
N SER A 85 0.16 6.45 -0.99
CA SER A 85 0.94 6.83 -2.19
C SER A 85 0.43 8.11 -2.89
N GLU A 86 -0.78 8.60 -2.56
CA GLU A 86 -1.30 9.88 -3.05
C GLU A 86 -0.72 11.08 -2.28
N LEU A 87 -0.12 10.84 -1.11
CA LEU A 87 0.44 11.88 -0.26
C LEU A 87 1.79 12.35 -0.81
N LYS A 88 1.95 13.66 -0.98
CA LYS A 88 3.17 14.26 -1.57
C LYS A 88 4.42 13.92 -0.76
N LYS A 89 4.29 13.85 0.57
CA LYS A 89 5.38 13.44 1.45
C LYS A 89 5.86 12.01 1.17
N VAL A 90 4.93 11.09 0.94
CA VAL A 90 5.25 9.68 0.65
C VAL A 90 5.95 9.58 -0.69
N GLN A 91 5.41 10.21 -1.74
CA GLN A 91 6.02 10.21 -3.08
C GLN A 91 7.46 10.76 -3.05
N ARG A 92 7.70 11.85 -2.32
CA ARG A 92 9.03 12.44 -2.20
C ARG A 92 10.03 11.55 -1.46
N LEU A 93 9.58 10.87 -0.41
CA LEU A 93 10.47 10.10 0.47
C LEU A 93 10.75 8.68 -0.04
N LEU A 94 9.78 8.08 -0.73
CA LEU A 94 9.89 6.71 -1.26
C LEU A 94 10.22 6.70 -2.77
N GLY A 95 10.31 7.87 -3.41
CA GLY A 95 10.63 7.98 -4.85
C GLY A 95 9.59 7.35 -5.78
N CYS A 96 8.39 7.01 -5.27
CA CYS A 96 7.36 6.35 -6.04
C CYS A 96 6.28 7.35 -6.51
N PRO A 97 5.73 7.19 -7.72
CA PRO A 97 4.53 7.91 -8.13
C PRO A 97 3.31 7.40 -7.35
N ARG A 98 2.15 8.02 -7.60
CA ARG A 98 0.88 7.47 -7.13
C ARG A 98 0.69 6.05 -7.66
N ALA A 99 0.51 5.09 -6.76
CA ALA A 99 0.23 3.72 -7.14
C ALA A 99 -1.28 3.54 -7.39
N ALA A 100 -1.63 2.97 -8.55
CA ALA A 100 -3.00 2.56 -8.81
C ALA A 100 -3.31 1.25 -8.06
N LEU A 101 -4.56 1.08 -7.63
CA LEU A 101 -4.98 -0.13 -6.90
C LEU A 101 -4.80 -1.41 -7.74
N GLY A 102 -5.04 -1.33 -9.05
CA GLY A 102 -4.81 -2.44 -9.98
C GLY A 102 -3.33 -2.84 -10.00
N SER A 103 -2.42 -1.87 -10.14
CA SER A 103 -0.98 -2.12 -10.11
C SER A 103 -0.53 -2.77 -8.80
N LEU A 104 -1.03 -2.30 -7.66
CA LEU A 104 -0.73 -2.89 -6.33
C LEU A 104 -1.23 -4.33 -6.20
N SER A 105 -2.40 -4.64 -6.76
CA SER A 105 -2.97 -5.99 -6.73
C SER A 105 -2.24 -6.95 -7.65
N GLU A 106 -1.74 -6.48 -8.79
CA GLU A 106 -0.99 -7.31 -9.74
C GLU A 106 0.47 -7.49 -9.30
N ALA A 107 1.08 -6.48 -8.68
CA ALA A 107 2.46 -6.51 -8.18
C ALA A 107 2.75 -7.75 -7.32
N ALA A 108 1.80 -8.15 -6.46
CA ALA A 108 1.92 -9.34 -5.61
C ALA A 108 2.07 -10.67 -6.36
N ARG A 109 1.75 -10.72 -7.67
CA ARG A 109 1.90 -11.92 -8.52
C ARG A 109 3.01 -11.75 -9.57
N VAL A 110 3.48 -10.52 -9.77
CA VAL A 110 4.35 -10.16 -10.88
C VAL A 110 5.81 -10.12 -10.46
N PHE A 111 6.09 -9.67 -9.23
CA PHE A 111 7.45 -9.56 -8.72
C PHE A 111 7.89 -10.86 -8.06
N ASP A 112 9.17 -11.21 -8.26
CA ASP A 112 9.75 -12.41 -7.67
C ASP A 112 10.16 -12.15 -6.21
N ALA A 113 9.38 -12.71 -5.28
CA ALA A 113 9.62 -12.55 -3.85
C ALA A 113 10.97 -13.12 -3.38
N ASP A 114 11.56 -14.08 -4.10
CA ASP A 114 12.85 -14.68 -3.71
C ASP A 114 14.01 -13.68 -3.86
N LEU A 115 13.84 -12.63 -4.68
CA LEU A 115 14.84 -11.57 -4.81
C LEU A 115 15.02 -10.77 -3.50
N LEU A 116 13.99 -10.69 -2.64
CA LEU A 116 14.12 -10.07 -1.32
C LEU A 116 15.02 -10.90 -0.38
N VAL A 117 15.06 -12.23 -0.54
CA VAL A 117 15.93 -13.09 0.28
C VAL A 117 17.40 -12.76 0.00
N GLY A 118 17.75 -12.55 -1.27
CA GLY A 118 19.10 -12.17 -1.69
C GLY A 118 19.57 -10.79 -1.19
N ILE A 119 18.65 -9.98 -0.65
CA ILE A 119 18.95 -8.67 -0.07
C ILE A 119 19.31 -8.76 1.41
N ILE A 120 18.72 -9.71 2.15
CA ILE A 120 18.85 -9.80 3.60
C ILE A 120 20.17 -10.49 4.02
N GLY A 121 20.78 -11.28 3.14
CA GLY A 121 22.05 -11.97 3.38
C GLY A 121 21.90 -13.27 4.15
#